data_AF-A0A5R2MY75-F1
#
_entry.id   AF-A0A5R2MY75-F1
#
_cell.length_a   1.000
_cell.length_b   1.000
_cell.length_c   1.000
_cell.angle_alpha   90.00
_cell.angle_beta   90.00
_cell.angle_gamma   90.00
#
_symmetry.space_group_name_H-M   'P 1'
#
loop_
_entity.id
_entity.type
_entity.pdbx_description
1 polymer ?
#
loop_
_entity_poly.entity_id
_entity_poly.type
_entity_poly.pdbx_seq_one_letter_code
_entity_poly.pdbx_strand_id
1 'polypeptide(L)' 'FGFWLEADPLVLWRRVSERKGGPSDATVDILSRQLQRKAGQASWRRTDSDRKPVDIAAELRRCWQRDASETLCTAS' A
#
# COMPACT_ATOMS: atom_id res chain seq x y z
N PHE A 1 -10.29 -9.28 -1.42
CA PHE A 1 -9.45 -8.42 -2.27
C PHE A 1 -8.61 -7.50 -1.39
N GLY A 2 -7.39 -7.15 -1.80
CA GLY A 2 -6.47 -6.34 -1.00
C GLY A 2 -5.54 -5.51 -1.87
N PHE A 3 -4.96 -4.46 -1.27
CA PHE A 3 -4.05 -3.55 -1.94
C PHE A 3 -2.68 -3.56 -1.27
N TRP A 4 -1.64 -3.73 -2.06
CA TRP A 4 -0.26 -3.62 -1.63
C TRP A 4 0.25 -2.22 -1.94
N LEU A 5 0.45 -1.39 -0.92
CA LEU A 5 1.02 -0.06 -1.10
C LEU A 5 2.54 -0.18 -1.24
N GLU A 6 3.06 0.21 -2.40
CA GLU A 6 4.50 0.25 -2.66
C GLU A 6 4.94 1.66 -3.02
N ALA A 7 6.21 1.96 -2.79
CA ALA A 7 6.87 3.17 -3.26
C ALA A 7 8.35 2.84 -3.42
N ASP A 8 9.10 3.74 -4.08
CA ASP A 8 10.54 3.63 -4.14
C ASP A 8 11.12 3.52 -2.71
N PRO A 9 12.10 2.64 -2.47
CA PRO A 9 12.74 2.52 -1.16
C PRO A 9 13.16 3.87 -0.59
N LEU A 10 13.79 4.76 -1.37
CA LEU A 10 14.26 6.06 -0.89
C LEU A 10 13.12 6.95 -0.38
N VAL A 11 11.95 6.88 -1.00
CA VAL A 11 10.73 7.58 -0.55
C VAL A 11 10.26 7.03 0.79
N LEU A 12 10.22 5.70 0.95
CA LEU A 12 9.84 5.06 2.20
C LEU A 12 10.80 5.43 3.33
N TRP A 13 12.10 5.39 3.04
CA TRP A 13 13.17 5.77 3.97
C TRP A 13 13.01 7.21 4.45
N ARG A 14 12.81 8.15 3.53
CA ARG A 14 12.57 9.56 3.87
C ARG A 14 11.34 9.71 4.79
N ARG A 15 10.21 9.12 4.42
CA ARG A 15 8.95 9.24 5.18
C ARG A 15 9.05 8.67 6.59
N VAL A 16 9.69 7.50 6.74
CA VAL A 16 9.89 6.89 8.06
C VAL A 16 10.87 7.71 8.90
N SER A 17 11.92 8.27 8.29
CA SER A 17 12.91 9.09 8.99
C SER A 17 12.36 10.44 9.46
N GLU A 18 11.48 11.06 8.66
CA GLU A 18 10.83 12.33 8.98
C GLU A 18 9.64 12.16 9.95
N ARG A 19 9.21 10.93 10.24
CA ARG A 19 8.05 10.63 11.08
C ARG A 19 8.31 11.05 12.53
N LYS A 20 7.44 11.90 13.08
CA LYS A 20 7.50 12.34 14.48
C LYS A 20 6.27 11.86 15.25
N GLY A 21 6.46 10.90 16.16
CA GLY A 21 5.41 10.35 17.01
C GLY A 21 4.39 9.48 16.24
N GLY A 22 3.93 8.41 16.89
CA GLY A 22 2.92 7.51 16.35
C GLY A 22 2.96 6.14 17.04
N PRO A 23 1.83 5.41 17.11
CA PRO A 23 1.75 4.12 17.81
C PRO A 23 2.44 2.97 17.05
N SER A 24 2.81 3.19 15.79
CA SER A 24 3.51 2.20 14.97
C SER A 24 4.98 2.13 15.37
N ASP A 25 5.53 0.93 15.46
CA ASP A 25 6.95 0.66 15.76
C ASP A 25 7.85 0.74 14.54
N ALA A 26 7.32 1.08 13.34
CA ALA A 26 8.09 1.12 12.11
C ALA A 26 9.22 2.16 12.18
N THR A 27 10.44 1.68 12.44
CA THR A 27 11.68 2.44 12.34
C THR A 27 12.37 2.18 11.01
N VAL A 28 13.39 2.99 10.74
CA VAL A 28 14.27 2.83 9.58
C VAL A 28 14.93 1.43 9.52
N ASP A 29 15.35 0.89 10.67
CA ASP A 29 15.92 -0.46 10.76
C ASP A 29 14.89 -1.56 10.43
N ILE A 30 13.64 -1.38 10.87
CA ILE A 30 12.55 -2.30 10.57
C ILE A 30 12.22 -2.26 9.07
N LEU A 31 12.14 -1.07 8.47
CA LEU A 31 11.95 -0.91 7.02
C LEU A 31 13.06 -1.61 6.23
N SER A 32 14.33 -1.44 6.64
CA SER A 32 15.48 -2.11 6.01
C SER A 32 15.29 -3.62 5.96
N ARG A 33 14.90 -4.23 7.08
CA ARG A 33 14.66 -5.68 7.20
C ARG A 33 13.48 -6.13 6.32
N GLN A 34 12.44 -5.32 6.21
CA GLN A 34 11.29 -5.62 5.35
C GLN A 34 11.67 -5.63 3.87
N LEU A 35 12.46 -4.66 3.41
CA LEU A 35 12.94 -4.59 2.03
C LEU A 35 13.87 -5.76 1.68
N GLN A 36 14.76 -6.15 2.60
CA GLN A 36 15.67 -7.28 2.42
C GLN A 36 14.94 -8.62 2.34
N ARG A 37 13.88 -8.80 3.14
CA ARG A 37 13.09 -10.04 3.15
C ARG A 37 12.35 -10.30 1.85
N LYS A 38 12.27 -9.31 0.93
CA LYS A 38 11.45 -9.34 -0.28
C LYS A 38 10.08 -9.94 0.05
N ALA A 39 9.27 -9.18 0.80
CA ALA A 39 7.94 -9.60 1.20
C ALA A 39 7.25 -10.30 0.02
N GLY A 40 6.94 -11.59 0.20
CA GLY A 40 6.51 -12.47 -0.89
C GLY A 40 5.34 -11.87 -1.65
N GLN A 41 5.20 -12.25 -2.92
CA GLN A 41 4.11 -11.80 -3.78
C GLN A 41 2.75 -12.16 -3.15
N ALA A 42 2.21 -11.27 -2.32
CA ALA A 42 0.80 -11.28 -2.01
C ALA A 42 0.06 -11.10 -3.33
N SER A 43 -1.02 -11.85 -3.56
CA SER A 43 -1.92 -11.70 -4.72
C SER A 43 -2.69 -10.37 -4.71
N TRP A 44 -2.25 -9.41 -3.89
CA TRP A 44 -2.87 -8.12 -3.69
C TRP A 44 -2.47 -7.17 -4.82
N ARG A 45 -3.38 -6.29 -5.19
CA ARG A 45 -3.13 -5.31 -6.24
C ARG A 45 -2.09 -4.30 -5.76
N ARG A 46 -0.96 -4.22 -6.45
CA ARG A 46 0.06 -3.20 -6.20
C ARG A 46 -0.48 -1.83 -6.53
N THR A 47 -0.27 -0.89 -5.62
CA THR A 47 -0.71 0.49 -5.73
C THR A 47 0.44 1.40 -5.33
N ASP A 48 0.79 2.31 -6.22
CA ASP A 48 1.83 3.31 -5.96
C ASP A 48 1.37 4.30 -4.88
N SER A 49 2.15 4.35 -3.80
CA SER A 49 1.95 5.21 -2.65
C SER A 49 2.82 6.47 -2.67
N ASP A 50 3.62 6.68 -3.72
CA ASP A 50 4.35 7.94 -3.95
C ASP A 50 3.52 9.02 -4.65
N ARG A 51 2.22 9.01 -4.36
CA ARG A 51 1.23 9.96 -4.89
C ARG A 51 0.54 10.67 -3.74
N LYS A 52 -0.24 11.71 -4.08
CA LYS A 52 -1.03 12.41 -3.05
C LYS A 52 -2.06 11.44 -2.45
N PRO A 53 -2.25 11.43 -1.11
CA PRO A 53 -3.20 10.53 -0.46
C PRO A 53 -4.62 10.57 -1.04
N VAL A 54 -5.08 11.74 -1.48
CA VAL A 54 -6.40 11.92 -2.10
C VAL A 54 -6.53 11.16 -3.42
N ASP A 55 -5.48 11.15 -4.23
CA ASP A 55 -5.48 10.48 -5.54
C ASP A 55 -5.48 8.96 -5.36
N ILE A 56 -4.68 8.48 -4.39
CA ILE A 56 -4.60 7.07 -4.01
C ILE A 56 -5.96 6.61 -3.48
N ALA A 57 -6.54 7.34 -2.52
CA ALA A 57 -7.85 6.99 -1.95
C ALA A 57 -8.97 6.95 -3.00
N ALA A 58 -8.97 7.88 -3.95
CA ALA A 58 -9.93 7.90 -5.05
C ALA A 58 -9.77 6.69 -5.98
N GLU A 59 -8.55 6.26 -6.27
CA GLU A 59 -8.27 5.06 -7.06
C GLU A 59 -8.69 3.78 -6.34
N LEU A 60 -8.31 3.64 -5.07
CA LEU A 60 -8.67 2.48 -4.25
C LEU A 60 -10.19 2.33 -4.17
N ARG A 61 -10.92 3.45 -4.00
CA ARG A 61 -12.39 3.47 -4.01
C ARG A 61 -12.97 3.00 -5.34
N ARG A 62 -12.46 3.50 -6.49
CA ARG A 62 -12.90 3.06 -7.81
C ARG A 62 -12.64 1.57 -8.05
N CYS A 63 -11.48 1.09 -7.64
CA CYS A 63 -11.12 -0.33 -7.76
C CYS A 63 -12.06 -1.21 -6.94
N TRP A 64 -12.32 -0.82 -5.69
CA TRP A 64 -13.23 -1.53 -4.79
C TRP A 64 -14.65 -1.60 -5.36
N GLN A 65 -15.15 -0.48 -5.89
CA GLN A 65 -16.49 -0.42 -6.47
C GLN A 65 -16.63 -1.31 -7.71
N ARG A 66 -15.61 -1.41 -8.57
CA ARG A 66 -15.62 -2.33 -9.72
C ARG A 66 -15.65 -3.79 -9.29
N ASP A 67 -14.83 -4.17 -8.30
CA ASP A 67 -14.78 -5.53 -7.77
C ASP A 67 -16.12 -5.93 -7.11
N ALA A 68 -16.74 -4.99 -6.39
CA ALA A 68 -18.08 -5.16 -5.82
C ALA A 68 -19.18 -5.30 -6.90
N SER A 69 -19.04 -4.63 -8.05
CA SER A 69 -19.97 -4.78 -9.17
C SER A 69 -19.76 -6.07 -9.96
N GLU A 70 -18.52 -6.53 -10.15
CA GLU A 70 -18.22 -7.80 -10.85
C GLU A 70 -18.65 -9.03 -10.03
N THR A 71 -18.48 -9.00 -8.71
CA THR A 71 -18.96 -10.06 -7.80
C THR A 71 -20.48 -10.21 -7.79
N LEU A 72 -21.23 -9.11 -7.98
CA LEU A 72 -22.70 -9.16 -8.12
C LEU A 72 -23.13 -9.73 -9.49
N CYS A 73 -22.38 -9.50 -10.56
CA CYS A 73 -22.70 -9.98 -11.91
C CYS A 73 -22.36 -11.46 -12.13
N THR A 74 -21.43 -12.03 -11.35
CA THR A 74 -21.05 -13.46 -11.44
C THR A 74 -21.86 -14.38 -10.52
N ALA A 75 -22.74 -13.82 -9.68
CA ALA A 75 -23.60 -14.57 -8.75
C ALA A 75 -25.05 -14.75 -9.23
N SER A 76 -25.33 -14.48 -10.51
CA SER A 76 -26.64 -14.71 -11.18
C SER A 76 -26.48 -15.71 -12.31
#